data_AF-A0A932SYG4-F1
#
_entry.id   AF-A0A932SYG4-F1
#
_cell.length_a   1.000
_cell.length_b   1.000
_cell.length_c   1.000
_cell.angle_alpha   90.00
_cell.angle_beta   90.00
_cell.angle_gamma   90.00
#
_symmetry.space_group_name_H-M   'P 1'
#
loop_
_entity.id
_entity.type
_entity.pdbx_description
1 polymer ?
#
loop_
_entity_poly.entity_id
_entity_poly.type
_entity_poly.pdbx_seq_one_letter_code
_entity_poly.pdbx_strand_id
1 'polypeptide(L)'
;MPDESLLLGQLADEFTARVRAGEMPDVDAYAAQNPNLAERIRELFPTLMLLEGMAGGTAHKPAGEAVAVAPGSVFGNYRVERELGRGGMGIVYEAIHQPLSKRVALKVLLIHASQAPGQLER
;
A
#
# COMPACT_ATOMS: atom_id res chain seq x y z
N MET A 1 -33.32 -14.77 0.37
CA MET A 1 -31.95 -14.50 -0.09
C MET A 1 -31.35 -13.51 0.90
N PRO A 2 -30.15 -13.71 1.46
CA PRO A 2 -29.52 -12.67 2.25
C PRO A 2 -29.41 -11.40 1.38
N ASP A 3 -29.72 -10.24 1.95
CA ASP A 3 -29.67 -8.97 1.24
C ASP A 3 -28.23 -8.69 0.81
N GLU A 4 -27.93 -8.90 -0.47
CA GLU A 4 -26.61 -8.68 -1.08
C GLU A 4 -26.12 -7.24 -0.84
N SER A 5 -27.06 -6.29 -0.77
CA SER A 5 -26.80 -4.89 -0.40
C SER A 5 -26.31 -4.74 1.04
N LEU A 6 -26.92 -5.47 1.98
CA LEU A 6 -26.50 -5.47 3.39
C LEU A 6 -25.11 -6.07 3.54
N LEU A 7 -24.85 -7.19 2.86
CA LEU A 7 -23.55 -7.86 2.87
C LEU A 7 -22.45 -6.98 2.27
N LEU A 8 -22.71 -6.33 1.13
CA LEU A 8 -21.79 -5.38 0.51
C LEU A 8 -21.48 -4.21 1.46
N GLY A 9 -22.50 -3.71 2.16
CA GLY A 9 -22.33 -2.68 3.18
C GLY A 9 -21.43 -3.11 4.34
N GLN A 10 -21.61 -4.34 4.85
CA GLN A 10 -20.73 -4.87 5.91
C GLN A 10 -19.29 -5.05 5.44
N LEU A 11 -19.08 -5.55 4.22
CA LEU A 11 -17.75 -5.70 3.65
C LEU A 11 -17.07 -4.33 3.42
N ALA A 12 -17.84 -3.30 3.02
CA ALA A 12 -17.34 -1.94 2.84
C ALA A 12 -16.91 -1.29 4.17
N ASP A 13 -17.68 -1.49 5.24
CA ASP A 13 -17.33 -1.03 6.59
C ASP A 13 -16.05 -1.70 7.10
N GLU A 14 -15.94 -3.03 6.93
CA GLU A 14 -14.73 -3.77 7.29
C GLU A 14 -13.52 -3.28 6.50
N PHE A 15 -13.67 -3.13 5.18
CA PHE A 15 -12.60 -2.69 4.29
C PHE A 15 -12.10 -1.27 4.66
N THR A 16 -13.02 -0.33 4.89
CA THR A 16 -12.66 1.05 5.29
C THR A 16 -12.04 1.10 6.69
N ALA A 17 -12.49 0.26 7.64
CA ALA A 17 -11.86 0.14 8.95
C ALA A 17 -10.39 -0.33 8.87
N ARG A 18 -10.08 -1.30 7.99
CA ARG A 18 -8.70 -1.75 7.72
C ARG A 18 -7.85 -0.66 7.08
N VAL A 19 -8.40 0.05 6.07
CA VAL A 19 -7.70 1.18 5.43
C VAL A 19 -7.39 2.27 6.46
N ARG A 20 -8.32 2.59 7.37
CA ARG A 20 -8.12 3.56 8.45
C ARG A 20 -7.07 3.10 9.46
N ALA A 21 -6.92 1.79 9.67
CA ALA A 21 -5.85 1.21 10.49
C ALA A 21 -4.46 1.27 9.81
N GLY A 22 -4.38 1.73 8.56
CA GLY A 22 -3.15 1.80 7.78
C GLY A 22 -2.80 0.50 7.04
N GLU A 23 -3.71 -0.48 7.03
CA GLU A 23 -3.56 -1.67 6.21
C GLU A 23 -3.93 -1.37 4.74
N MET A 24 -3.32 -2.09 3.80
CA MET A 24 -3.72 -2.09 2.38
C MET A 24 -4.45 -3.41 2.06
N PRO A 25 -5.75 -3.52 2.36
CA PRO A 25 -6.54 -4.70 2.02
C PRO A 25 -6.62 -4.91 0.50
N ASP A 26 -6.46 -6.16 0.08
CA ASP A 26 -6.46 -6.56 -1.34
C ASP A 26 -7.89 -6.69 -1.88
N VAL A 27 -8.28 -5.79 -2.80
CA VAL A 27 -9.63 -5.74 -3.36
C VAL A 27 -9.99 -7.02 -4.12
N ASP A 28 -9.03 -7.64 -4.81
CA ASP A 28 -9.29 -8.84 -5.59
C ASP A 28 -9.53 -10.06 -4.68
N ALA A 29 -8.87 -10.13 -3.53
CA ALA A 29 -9.14 -11.13 -2.50
C ALA A 29 -10.56 -11.02 -1.94
N TYR A 30 -11.10 -9.81 -1.74
CA TYR A 30 -12.51 -9.63 -1.33
C TYR A 30 -13.47 -10.09 -2.44
N ALA A 31 -13.14 -9.79 -3.70
CA ALA A 31 -13.95 -10.19 -4.85
C ALA A 31 -13.93 -11.70 -5.10
N ALA A 32 -12.77 -12.35 -4.93
CA ALA A 32 -12.62 -13.81 -5.07
C ALA A 32 -13.39 -14.58 -3.99
N GLN A 33 -13.42 -14.04 -2.76
CA GLN A 33 -14.19 -14.62 -1.65
C GLN A 33 -15.70 -14.39 -1.77
N ASN A 34 -16.14 -13.41 -2.56
CA ASN A 34 -17.54 -13.07 -2.75
C ASN A 34 -17.91 -12.97 -4.24
N PRO A 35 -18.02 -14.11 -4.96
CA PRO A 35 -18.24 -14.12 -6.41
C PRO A 35 -19.48 -13.33 -6.85
N ASN A 36 -20.56 -13.38 -6.06
CA ASN A 36 -21.82 -12.67 -6.34
C ASN A 36 -21.68 -11.14 -6.24
N LEU A 37 -20.74 -10.65 -5.43
CA LEU A 37 -20.48 -9.22 -5.22
C LEU A 37 -19.19 -8.75 -5.91
N ALA A 38 -18.49 -9.63 -6.62
CA ALA A 38 -17.14 -9.39 -7.11
C ALA A 38 -17.02 -8.14 -7.99
N GLU A 39 -17.94 -7.96 -8.93
CA GLU A 39 -18.01 -6.76 -9.80
C GLU A 39 -18.19 -5.49 -8.95
N ARG A 40 -19.16 -5.50 -8.02
CA ARG A 40 -19.45 -4.36 -7.14
C ARG A 40 -18.28 -4.02 -6.22
N ILE A 41 -17.60 -5.02 -5.69
CA ILE A 41 -16.41 -4.86 -4.85
C ILE A 41 -15.29 -4.19 -5.65
N ARG A 42 -15.02 -4.68 -6.86
CA ARG A 42 -13.98 -4.12 -7.75
C ARG A 42 -14.27 -2.68 -8.18
N GLU A 43 -15.53 -2.30 -8.29
CA GLU A 43 -15.93 -0.91 -8.58
C GLU A 43 -15.86 0.00 -7.35
N LEU A 44 -16.40 -0.45 -6.21
CA LEU A 44 -16.63 0.40 -5.04
C LEU A 44 -15.39 0.55 -4.15
N PHE A 45 -14.70 -0.54 -3.86
CA PHE A 45 -13.67 -0.56 -2.82
C PHE A 45 -12.43 0.29 -3.17
N PRO A 46 -11.94 0.33 -4.42
CA PRO A 46 -10.86 1.25 -4.79
C PRO A 46 -11.26 2.72 -4.58
N THR A 47 -12.52 3.05 -4.84
CA THR A 47 -13.06 4.39 -4.61
C THR A 47 -13.07 4.73 -3.12
N LEU A 48 -13.49 3.80 -2.26
CA LEU A 48 -13.45 3.97 -0.81
C LEU A 48 -12.02 4.12 -0.26
N MET A 49 -11.07 3.37 -0.81
CA MET A 49 -9.64 3.47 -0.44
C MET A 49 -9.06 4.85 -0.78
N LEU A 50 -9.40 5.40 -1.95
CA LEU A 50 -9.00 6.75 -2.35
C LEU A 50 -9.59 7.83 -1.42
N LEU A 51 -10.87 7.67 -1.04
CA LEU A 51 -11.55 8.60 -0.14
C LEU A 51 -10.98 8.56 1.29
N GLU A 52 -10.79 7.36 1.87
CA GLU A 52 -10.22 7.20 3.21
C GLU A 52 -8.73 7.60 3.26
N GLY A 53 -7.96 7.35 2.19
CA GLY A 53 -6.55 7.74 2.09
C GLY A 53 -6.33 9.26 2.10
N MET A 54 -7.35 10.05 1.72
CA MET A 54 -7.34 11.52 1.86
C MET A 54 -7.81 12.00 3.23
N ALA A 55 -8.63 11.21 3.94
CA ALA A 55 -9.19 11.56 5.25
C ALA A 55 -8.33 11.09 6.45
N GLY A 56 -7.44 10.11 6.24
CA GLY A 56 -6.63 9.44 7.29
C GLY A 56 -5.42 10.20 7.82
N GLY A 57 -5.39 11.54 7.73
CA GLY A 57 -4.35 12.35 8.36
C GLY A 57 -4.56 12.48 9.87
N THR A 58 -4.36 11.41 10.65
CA THR A 58 -3.97 11.40 12.09
C THR A 58 -4.20 10.02 12.74
N ALA A 59 -3.29 9.07 12.50
CA ALA A 59 -3.04 7.97 13.43
C ALA A 59 -1.62 7.44 13.21
N HIS A 60 -0.67 8.16 13.79
CA HIS A 60 0.70 7.70 13.93
C HIS A 60 0.72 6.47 14.87
N LYS A 61 0.94 5.28 14.30
CA LYS A 61 1.49 4.14 15.04
C LYS A 61 2.96 3.97 14.62
N PRO A 62 3.93 4.24 15.50
CA PRO A 62 5.33 3.95 15.21
C PRO A 62 5.62 2.49 15.57
N ALA A 63 5.95 1.67 14.57
CA ALA A 63 6.90 0.53 14.61
C ALA A 63 6.60 -0.49 13.51
N GLY A 64 7.61 -0.77 12.68
CA GLY A 64 7.73 -1.97 11.82
C GLY A 64 6.71 -2.04 10.69
N GLU A 65 7.06 -2.08 9.41
CA GLU A 65 8.18 -2.71 8.74
C GLU A 65 8.32 -1.93 7.44
N ALA A 66 9.49 -1.36 7.15
CA ALA A 66 9.73 -1.03 5.75
C ALA A 66 9.61 -2.35 5.01
N VAL A 67 8.83 -2.40 3.93
CA VAL A 67 8.87 -3.52 2.99
C VAL A 67 10.32 -3.64 2.53
N ALA A 68 11.09 -4.44 3.26
CA ALA A 68 12.46 -4.71 2.97
C ALA A 68 12.38 -5.58 1.73
N VAL A 69 12.66 -4.96 0.59
CA VAL A 69 12.67 -5.68 -0.66
C VAL A 69 13.80 -6.68 -0.55
N ALA A 70 13.44 -7.96 -0.44
CA ALA A 70 14.44 -9.00 -0.31
C ALA A 70 15.35 -8.98 -1.55
N PRO A 71 16.67 -9.18 -1.39
CA PRO A 71 17.56 -9.37 -2.53
C PRO A 71 17.05 -10.55 -3.37
N GLY A 72 16.81 -10.30 -4.66
CA GLY A 72 16.19 -11.23 -5.59
C GLY A 72 14.75 -10.90 -5.99
N SER A 73 14.06 -10.01 -5.26
CA SER A 73 12.72 -9.55 -5.62
C SER A 73 12.69 -8.80 -6.95
N VAL A 74 11.63 -9.03 -7.73
CA VAL A 74 11.43 -8.40 -9.03
C VAL A 74 10.35 -7.34 -8.92
N PHE A 75 10.70 -6.10 -9.28
CA PHE A 75 9.80 -4.95 -9.38
C PHE A 75 9.63 -4.61 -10.85
N GLY A 76 8.54 -5.11 -11.46
CA GLY A 76 8.31 -4.97 -12.90
C GLY A 76 9.48 -5.57 -13.70
N ASN A 77 10.22 -4.72 -14.43
CA ASN A 77 11.39 -5.13 -15.22
C ASN A 77 12.72 -5.06 -14.46
N TYR A 78 12.70 -4.78 -13.15
CA TYR A 78 13.90 -4.56 -12.35
C TYR A 78 14.06 -5.66 -11.30
N ARG A 79 15.16 -6.41 -11.35
CA ARG A 79 15.53 -7.38 -10.33
C ARG A 79 16.42 -6.73 -9.30
N VAL A 80 16.00 -6.66 -8.04
CA VAL A 80 16.79 -6.12 -6.93
C VAL A 80 17.89 -7.09 -6.55
N GLU A 81 19.13 -6.62 -6.46
CA GLU A 81 20.29 -7.41 -6.06
C GLU A 81 20.66 -7.19 -4.60
N ARG A 82 20.72 -5.93 -4.15
CA ARG A 82 21.04 -5.56 -2.76
C ARG A 82 20.66 -4.12 -2.44
N GLU A 83 20.55 -3.80 -1.15
CA GLU A 83 20.43 -2.41 -0.70
C GLU A 83 21.78 -1.68 -0.87
N LEU A 84 21.74 -0.46 -1.43
CA LEU A 84 22.88 0.44 -1.54
C LEU A 84 22.88 1.51 -0.44
N GLY A 85 21.70 1.88 0.07
CA GLY A 85 21.58 2.76 1.23
C GLY A 85 20.16 3.18 1.54
N ARG A 86 19.91 3.49 2.82
CA ARG A 86 18.61 3.87 3.36
C ARG A 86 18.67 5.22 4.07
N GLY A 87 17.64 6.05 3.85
CA GLY A 87 17.51 7.37 4.49
C GLY A 87 16.05 7.81 4.60
N GLY A 88 15.81 9.02 5.13
CA GLY A 88 14.46 9.50 5.48
C GLY A 88 13.46 9.62 4.31
N MET A 89 13.93 9.63 3.06
CA MET A 89 13.07 9.69 1.87
C MET A 89 12.82 8.32 1.22
N GLY A 90 13.57 7.28 1.59
CA GLY A 90 13.54 6.04 0.84
C GLY A 90 14.72 5.11 1.03
N ILE A 91 14.64 4.00 0.32
CA ILE A 91 15.68 2.99 0.22
C ILE A 91 16.16 2.95 -1.23
N VAL A 92 17.48 3.00 -1.43
CA VAL A 92 18.10 2.84 -2.74
C VAL A 92 18.62 1.42 -2.85
N TYR A 93 18.16 0.70 -3.86
CA TYR A 93 18.61 -0.64 -4.18
C TYR A 93 19.49 -0.62 -5.43
N GLU A 94 20.44 -1.54 -5.48
CA GLU A 94 21.03 -1.99 -6.71
C GLU A 94 20.07 -2.95 -7.41
N ALA A 95 19.77 -2.70 -8.68
CA ALA A 95 18.90 -3.56 -9.46
C ALA A 95 19.40 -3.74 -10.90
N ILE A 96 18.96 -4.82 -11.54
CA ILE A 96 19.20 -5.11 -12.97
C ILE A 96 17.90 -4.84 -13.74
N HIS A 97 17.94 -3.92 -14.70
CA HIS A 97 16.86 -3.76 -15.66
C HIS A 97 16.94 -4.91 -16.69
N GLN A 98 16.08 -5.92 -16.54
CA GLN A 98 16.12 -7.16 -17.31
C GLN A 98 16.11 -6.97 -18.84
N PRO A 99 15.22 -6.14 -19.44
CA PRO A 99 15.18 -6.00 -20.90
C PRO A 99 16.43 -5.32 -21.48
N LEU A 100 17.17 -4.54 -20.69
CA LEU A 100 18.43 -3.90 -21.11
C LEU A 100 19.68 -4.53 -20.50
N SER A 101 19.52 -5.56 -19.65
CA SER A 101 20.58 -6.18 -18.83
C SER A 101 21.55 -5.17 -18.20
N LYS A 102 21.03 -4.03 -17.74
CA LYS A 102 21.84 -2.92 -17.22
C LYS A 102 21.64 -2.75 -15.71
N ARG A 103 22.73 -2.59 -14.97
CA ARG A 103 22.70 -2.23 -13.54
C ARG A 103 22.23 -0.79 -13.36
N VAL A 104 21.28 -0.59 -12.47
CA VAL A 104 20.67 0.70 -12.13
C VAL A 104 20.47 0.83 -10.63
N ALA A 105 20.40 2.07 -10.14
CA ALA A 105 20.00 2.35 -8.76
C ALA A 105 18.48 2.57 -8.73
N LEU A 106 17.75 1.67 -8.08
CA LEU A 106 16.31 1.75 -7.90
C LEU A 106 16.00 2.41 -6.55
N LYS A 107 15.61 3.69 -6.56
CA LYS A 107 15.18 4.41 -5.35
C LYS A 107 13.70 4.14 -5.11
N VAL A 108 13.43 3.32 -4.11
CA VAL A 108 12.09 3.11 -3.59
C VAL A 108 11.81 4.20 -2.57
N LEU A 109 10.85 5.06 -2.88
CA LEU A 109 10.44 6.11 -1.95
C LEU A 109 9.69 5.47 -0.80
N LEU A 110 10.15 5.73 0.42
CA LEU A 110 9.35 5.46 1.59
C LEU A 110 8.28 6.55 1.56
N ILE A 111 7.03 6.17 1.35
CA ILE A 111 5.91 7.10 1.40
C ILE A 111 5.73 7.46 2.89
N HIS A 112 6.58 8.36 3.38
CA HIS A 112 6.31 9.08 4.59
C HIS A 112 5.28 10.13 4.22
N ALA A 113 4.01 9.88 4.57
CA ALA A 113 3.02 10.94 4.71
C ALA A 113 3.67 12.01 5.61
N SER A 114 4.11 13.09 4.99
CA SER A 114 4.88 14.13 5.65
C SER A 114 3.90 15.00 6.42
N GLN A 115 3.64 14.67 7.68
CA GLN A 115 3.13 15.65 8.62
C GLN A 115 4.35 16.25 9.34
N ALA A 116 4.61 17.53 9.11
CA ALA A 116 5.47 18.32 9.96
C ALA A 116 4.71 18.61 11.26
N PRO A 117 5.14 18.10 12.43
CA PRO A 117 4.68 18.66 13.69
C PRO A 117 5.51 19.93 13.95
N GLY A 118 4.82 21.03 14.21
CA GLY A 118 5.44 22.27 14.64
C GLY A 118 6.32 22.01 15.87
N GLN A 119 7.62 22.21 15.70
CA GLN A 119 8.54 22.35 16.82
C GLN A 119 9.12 23.75 16.77
N LEU A 120 8.41 24.67 17.41
CA LEU A 120 9.04 25.77 18.13
C LEU A 120 8.31 25.91 19.45
N GLU A 121 8.77 25.16 20.44
CA GLU A 121 8.51 25.46 21.84
C GLU A 121 9.38 26.65 22.26
N ARG A 122 8.77 27.51 23.10
CA ARG A 122 9.30 28.60 23.95
C ARG A 122 9.09 30.01 23.40
#